data_AF-A0A832T9Y1-F1
#
_entry.id   AF-A0A832T9Y1-F1
#
_cell.length_a   1.000
_cell.length_b   1.000
_cell.length_c   1.000
_cell.angle_alpha   90.00
_cell.angle_beta   90.00
_cell.angle_gamma   90.00
#
_symmetry.space_group_name_H-M   'P 1'
#
loop_
_entity.id
_entity.type
_entity.pdbx_description
1 polymer ?
#
loop_
_entity_poly.entity_id
_entity_poly.type
_entity_poly.pdbx_seq_one_letter_code
_entity_poly.pdbx_strand_id
1 'polypeptide(L)'
;MEIQGLQPKIENEVCLSGEEVLNLINENIRDPNIRGAYVRIFGKDESGQYIIDMIMDKKRILAIECTILNKKEIIHGEEALKKFVELSDLPLVATLYPLDNESFKMVLAKNIEVFSKTPAIPLQEIFKREAKKTIEGAITEAREAREKEIKEIERETEKIKEEKEIKIPEEITINVKGDSEGKVKEALMGYINLLKGDINRQLKGAQLRATRINAEIGKGTVSLIGEFYITANDGNPEVLKRRALFLINKHIPKIMKSTNLKPIIKDLKVNVVVGEVVTSMEEREREDTSLWKLTKPPTHELAPNLHLTIDPKFKQYFTGFARTLLKEIEDEGIIVDNLDLEILGGVKEFEINIKLEGKSKELDEPKLRAIISSLAKRHASELSKIVGKYIWINNVTVELKQPTAAELSAKAAEILKKKKEIEKEVEKMLKEAGIEELSYLLEDKKREIEKTVIKPRIDSAMETLRKKLQENLKSIPNANLRWINVNHEPHENSIEISVKASLAKVESEGLFGVLSTFSEEEIKRKAIDTIVRTIREVEEENQIQIKLKRLDISVR
;
A
#
# COMPACT_ATOMS: atom_id res chain seq x y z
N MET A 1 1.71 -35.31 4.48
CA MET A 1 1.85 -33.84 4.36
C MET A 1 3.25 -33.47 3.88
N GLU A 2 3.39 -32.57 2.90
CA GLU A 2 4.71 -32.23 2.33
C GLU A 2 5.36 -31.03 3.02
N ILE A 3 6.51 -31.27 3.66
CA ILE A 3 7.42 -30.25 4.19
C ILE A 3 8.84 -30.49 3.64
N GLN A 4 9.36 -29.55 2.85
CA GLN A 4 10.73 -29.63 2.29
C GLN A 4 11.55 -28.44 2.77
N GLY A 5 12.77 -28.71 3.26
CA GLY A 5 13.77 -27.68 3.55
C GLY A 5 13.57 -26.89 4.85
N LEU A 6 12.68 -27.33 5.75
CA LEU A 6 12.47 -26.70 7.05
C LEU A 6 13.26 -27.42 8.15
N GLN A 7 13.97 -26.67 8.99
CA GLN A 7 14.61 -27.19 10.20
C GLN A 7 13.67 -27.03 11.40
N PRO A 8 13.52 -28.07 12.25
CA PRO A 8 12.72 -27.96 13.45
C PRO A 8 13.40 -27.03 14.45
N LYS A 9 12.60 -26.19 15.12
CA LYS A 9 13.10 -25.42 16.27
C LYS A 9 13.12 -26.28 17.53
N ILE A 10 12.17 -27.21 17.65
CA ILE A 10 12.08 -28.19 18.72
C ILE A 10 11.90 -29.56 18.07
N GLU A 11 12.70 -30.53 18.50
CA GLU A 11 12.70 -31.88 17.95
C GLU A 11 12.47 -32.91 19.05
N ASN A 12 11.48 -33.77 18.85
CA ASN A 12 11.15 -34.89 19.74
C ASN A 12 10.92 -34.52 21.21
N GLU A 13 10.26 -33.39 21.48
CA GLU A 13 9.89 -33.00 22.85
C GLU A 13 8.79 -33.93 23.37
N VAL A 14 8.96 -34.46 24.58
CA VAL A 14 8.00 -35.36 25.20
C VAL A 14 6.99 -34.53 26.00
N CYS A 15 5.72 -34.57 25.59
CA CYS A 15 4.61 -33.93 26.28
C CYS A 15 3.74 -35.00 26.95
N LEU A 16 3.42 -34.83 28.23
CA LEU A 16 2.60 -35.77 28.99
C LEU A 16 1.09 -35.63 28.70
N SER A 17 0.70 -34.55 28.02
CA SER A 17 -0.68 -34.29 27.61
C SER A 17 -0.75 -33.31 26.44
N GLY A 18 -1.92 -33.21 25.80
CA GLY A 18 -2.20 -32.21 24.78
C GLY A 18 -2.03 -30.77 25.27
N GLU A 19 -2.36 -30.46 26.53
CA GLU A 19 -2.16 -29.12 27.08
C GLU A 19 -0.69 -28.70 27.07
N GLU A 20 0.23 -29.63 27.33
CA GLU A 20 1.67 -29.39 27.23
C GLU A 20 2.11 -29.15 25.78
N VAL A 21 1.54 -29.88 24.82
CA VAL A 21 1.77 -29.63 23.38
C VAL A 21 1.29 -28.22 23.00
N LEU A 22 0.12 -27.79 23.48
CA LEU A 22 -0.40 -26.45 23.23
C LEU A 22 0.50 -25.36 23.83
N ASN A 23 1.01 -25.57 25.04
CA ASN A 23 1.94 -24.64 25.69
C ASN A 23 3.26 -24.54 24.91
N LEU A 24 3.81 -25.69 24.50
CA LEU A 24 5.02 -25.77 23.68
C LEU A 24 4.87 -24.98 22.37
N ILE A 25 3.72 -25.13 21.70
CA ILE A 25 3.37 -24.38 20.50
C ILE A 25 3.31 -22.88 20.81
N ASN A 26 2.53 -22.47 21.82
CA ASN A 26 2.28 -21.08 22.14
C ASN A 26 3.55 -20.30 22.51
N GLU A 27 4.47 -20.92 23.25
CA GLU A 27 5.75 -20.31 23.60
C GLU A 27 6.61 -20.02 22.36
N ASN A 28 6.47 -20.84 21.33
CA ASN A 28 7.34 -20.81 20.16
C ASN A 28 6.76 -20.07 18.95
N ILE A 29 5.48 -19.69 18.98
CA ILE A 29 4.84 -18.88 17.93
C ILE A 29 4.51 -17.43 18.36
N ARG A 30 4.91 -17.03 19.57
CA ARG A 30 4.70 -15.66 20.11
C ARG A 30 5.42 -14.57 19.32
N ASP A 31 6.55 -14.89 18.70
CA ASP A 31 7.36 -13.94 17.92
C ASP A 31 6.51 -13.26 16.81
N PRO A 32 6.55 -11.94 16.67
CA PRO A 32 5.85 -11.22 15.60
C PRO A 32 6.26 -11.65 14.18
N ASN A 33 7.48 -12.17 13.99
CA ASN A 33 7.98 -12.64 12.69
C ASN A 33 7.47 -14.04 12.31
N ILE A 34 6.93 -14.78 13.27
CA ILE A 34 6.36 -16.12 13.06
C ILE A 34 4.86 -15.96 12.79
N ARG A 35 4.38 -16.50 11.68
CA ARG A 35 2.96 -16.46 11.29
C ARG A 35 2.16 -17.62 11.88
N GLY A 36 2.79 -18.78 11.99
CA GLY A 36 2.17 -20.02 12.46
C GLY A 36 3.23 -21.11 12.65
N ALA A 37 2.77 -22.35 12.70
CA ALA A 37 3.67 -23.49 12.83
C ALA A 37 3.17 -24.71 12.05
N TYR A 38 4.13 -25.53 11.65
CA TYR A 38 3.89 -26.93 11.34
C TYR A 38 4.32 -27.77 12.54
N VAL A 39 3.46 -28.68 12.98
CA VAL A 39 3.66 -29.53 14.14
C VAL A 39 3.53 -30.97 13.70
N ARG A 40 4.53 -31.78 14.00
CA ARG A 40 4.48 -33.22 13.84
C ARG A 40 4.41 -33.87 15.21
N ILE A 41 3.36 -34.62 15.46
CA ILE A 41 3.08 -35.24 16.75
C ILE A 41 3.07 -36.75 16.56
N PHE A 42 3.87 -37.46 17.34
CA PHE A 42 3.82 -38.91 17.44
C PHE A 42 3.04 -39.30 18.68
N GLY A 43 2.06 -40.18 18.53
CA GLY A 43 1.25 -40.72 19.61
C GLY A 43 1.10 -42.23 19.49
N LYS A 44 0.87 -42.89 20.63
CA LYS A 44 0.63 -44.34 20.69
C LYS A 44 -0.51 -44.63 21.65
N ASP A 45 -1.46 -45.45 21.21
CA ASP A 45 -2.50 -46.04 22.05
C ASP A 45 -2.44 -47.58 21.99
N GLU A 46 -3.46 -48.25 22.55
CA GLU A 46 -3.59 -49.71 22.51
C GLU A 46 -3.85 -50.27 21.09
N SER A 47 -4.40 -49.45 20.20
CA SER A 47 -4.77 -49.80 18.82
C SER A 47 -3.60 -49.61 17.83
N GLY A 48 -2.64 -48.74 18.12
CA GLY A 48 -1.43 -48.60 17.32
C GLY A 48 -0.60 -47.34 17.54
N GLN A 49 0.24 -47.06 16.55
CA GLN A 49 1.09 -45.87 16.49
C GLN A 49 0.59 -44.90 15.42
N TYR A 50 0.64 -43.61 15.73
CA TYR A 50 0.06 -42.54 14.92
C TYR A 50 1.09 -41.43 14.73
N ILE A 51 1.17 -40.90 13.51
CA ILE A 51 1.88 -39.66 13.19
C ILE A 51 0.84 -38.65 12.75
N ILE A 52 0.77 -37.53 13.46
CA ILE A 52 -0.17 -36.45 13.21
C ILE A 52 0.62 -35.24 12.74
N ASP A 53 0.37 -34.87 11.49
CA ASP A 53 0.95 -33.69 10.86
C ASP A 53 -0.09 -32.58 10.83
N MET A 54 0.26 -31.41 11.36
CA MET A 54 -0.66 -30.32 11.60
C MET A 54 -0.08 -28.98 11.17
N ILE A 55 -0.84 -28.18 10.43
CA ILE A 55 -0.53 -26.78 10.10
C ILE A 55 -1.50 -25.89 10.85
N MET A 56 -0.98 -24.89 11.55
CA MET A 56 -1.77 -23.98 12.37
C MET A 56 -1.28 -22.53 12.26
N ASP A 57 -2.22 -21.59 12.37
CA ASP A 57 -1.91 -20.19 12.64
C ASP A 57 -1.87 -19.94 14.16
N LYS A 58 -1.71 -18.68 14.59
CA LYS A 58 -1.68 -18.33 16.03
C LYS A 58 -2.97 -18.61 16.81
N LYS A 59 -4.06 -18.97 16.14
CA LYS A 59 -5.40 -19.09 16.73
C LYS A 59 -6.08 -20.42 16.46
N ARG A 60 -5.84 -21.05 15.31
CA ARG A 60 -6.60 -22.21 14.82
C ARG A 60 -5.75 -23.19 14.01
N ILE A 61 -6.21 -24.44 13.99
CA ILE A 61 -5.71 -25.44 13.06
C ILE A 61 -6.27 -25.16 11.66
N LEU A 62 -5.42 -25.25 10.65
CA LEU A 62 -5.77 -25.03 9.26
C LEU A 62 -5.77 -26.33 8.45
N ALA A 63 -4.84 -27.23 8.74
CA ALA A 63 -4.78 -28.53 8.08
C ALA A 63 -4.30 -29.59 9.07
N ILE A 64 -4.90 -30.78 9.03
CA ILE A 64 -4.47 -31.91 9.85
C ILE A 64 -4.56 -33.22 9.05
N GLU A 65 -3.52 -34.04 9.19
CA GLU A 65 -3.38 -35.36 8.61
C GLU A 65 -2.90 -36.31 9.69
N CYS A 66 -3.49 -37.50 9.75
CA CYS A 66 -3.07 -38.56 10.67
C CYS A 66 -2.72 -39.82 9.87
N THR A 67 -1.47 -40.25 9.99
CA THR A 67 -0.98 -41.51 9.42
C THR A 67 -1.01 -42.59 10.49
N ILE A 68 -1.79 -43.65 10.25
CA ILE A 68 -1.88 -44.83 11.10
C ILE A 68 -0.80 -45.82 10.66
N LEU A 69 0.29 -45.92 11.42
CA LEU A 69 1.47 -46.69 11.00
C LEU A 69 1.20 -48.19 10.85
N ASN A 70 0.37 -48.76 11.72
CA ASN A 70 0.04 -50.18 11.71
C ASN A 70 -0.75 -50.59 10.45
N LYS A 71 -1.64 -49.71 9.98
CA LYS A 71 -2.52 -49.96 8.83
C LYS A 71 -2.00 -49.37 7.52
N LYS A 72 -0.95 -48.53 7.60
CA LYS A 72 -0.46 -47.69 6.48
C LYS A 72 -1.57 -46.87 5.82
N GLU A 73 -2.51 -46.41 6.65
CA GLU A 73 -3.67 -45.64 6.23
C GLU A 73 -3.48 -44.17 6.62
N ILE A 74 -3.93 -43.27 5.76
CA ILE A 74 -3.86 -41.82 5.99
C ILE A 74 -5.29 -41.29 6.04
N ILE A 75 -5.64 -40.67 7.16
CA ILE A 75 -6.92 -39.98 7.36
C ILE A 75 -6.67 -38.47 7.42
N HIS A 76 -7.64 -37.67 6.97
CA HIS A 76 -7.51 -36.23 6.84
C HIS A 76 -8.66 -35.49 7.50
N GLY A 77 -8.43 -34.24 7.89
CA GLY A 77 -9.51 -33.33 8.32
C GLY A 77 -10.20 -33.77 9.61
N GLU A 78 -11.53 -33.88 9.58
CA GLU A 78 -12.33 -34.17 10.78
C GLU A 78 -11.97 -35.51 11.43
N GLU A 79 -11.76 -36.56 10.65
CA GLU A 79 -11.41 -37.90 11.17
C GLU A 79 -10.03 -37.88 11.85
N ALA A 80 -9.07 -37.19 11.25
CA ALA A 80 -7.74 -37.00 11.83
C ALA A 80 -7.80 -36.17 13.13
N LEU A 81 -8.70 -35.19 13.19
CA LEU A 81 -8.89 -34.36 14.38
C LEU A 81 -9.53 -35.13 15.54
N LYS A 82 -10.54 -35.96 15.26
CA LYS A 82 -11.12 -36.87 16.26
C LYS A 82 -10.05 -37.81 16.80
N LYS A 83 -9.22 -38.36 15.92
CA LYS A 83 -8.14 -39.26 16.35
C LYS A 83 -7.08 -38.54 17.19
N PHE A 84 -6.74 -37.30 16.84
CA PHE A 84 -5.83 -36.48 17.66
C PHE A 84 -6.36 -36.25 19.08
N VAL A 85 -7.66 -35.97 19.21
CA VAL A 85 -8.32 -35.74 20.51
C VAL A 85 -8.40 -37.00 21.36
N GLU A 86 -8.49 -38.18 20.74
CA GLU A 86 -8.36 -39.43 21.49
C GLU A 86 -6.97 -39.60 22.10
N LEU A 87 -5.94 -39.11 21.41
CA LEU A 87 -4.55 -39.23 21.82
C LEU A 87 -4.07 -38.09 22.73
N SER A 88 -4.81 -36.98 22.84
CA SER A 88 -4.41 -35.82 23.63
C SER A 88 -4.34 -36.07 25.14
N ASP A 89 -4.99 -37.13 25.63
CA ASP A 89 -4.91 -37.57 27.03
C ASP A 89 -3.71 -38.50 27.31
N LEU A 90 -2.96 -38.89 26.27
CA LEU A 90 -1.80 -39.78 26.36
C LEU A 90 -0.50 -39.00 26.20
N PRO A 91 0.65 -39.58 26.60
CA PRO A 91 1.95 -39.01 26.28
C PRO A 91 2.18 -38.93 24.76
N LEU A 92 2.60 -37.75 24.30
CA LEU A 92 2.83 -37.40 22.90
C LEU A 92 4.28 -36.93 22.72
N VAL A 93 4.85 -37.16 21.54
CA VAL A 93 6.16 -36.62 21.17
C VAL A 93 5.96 -35.60 20.06
N ALA A 94 6.27 -34.33 20.32
CA ALA A 94 6.02 -33.23 19.41
C ALA A 94 7.32 -32.67 18.82
N THR A 95 7.30 -32.42 17.51
CA THR A 95 8.34 -31.70 16.78
C THR A 95 7.71 -30.46 16.15
N LEU A 96 8.30 -29.29 16.40
CA LEU A 96 7.75 -27.99 16.04
C LEU A 96 8.63 -27.26 15.03
N TYR A 97 7.99 -26.82 13.95
CA TYR A 97 8.58 -26.02 12.88
C TYR A 97 7.86 -24.67 12.84
N PRO A 98 8.40 -23.63 13.47
CA PRO A 98 7.85 -22.28 13.34
C PRO A 98 7.97 -21.82 11.89
N LEU A 99 6.92 -21.19 11.37
CA LEU A 99 6.84 -20.75 9.99
C LEU A 99 6.73 -19.23 9.91
N ASP A 100 7.65 -18.61 9.19
CA ASP A 100 7.53 -17.21 8.77
C ASP A 100 6.43 -17.04 7.70
N ASN A 101 6.19 -15.80 7.28
CA ASN A 101 5.12 -15.49 6.33
C ASN A 101 5.25 -16.22 4.98
N GLU A 102 6.47 -16.45 4.48
CA GLU A 102 6.72 -17.07 3.17
C GLU A 102 6.62 -18.59 3.26
N SER A 103 7.32 -19.19 4.23
CA SER A 103 7.29 -20.62 4.51
C SER A 103 5.87 -21.10 4.81
N PHE A 104 5.11 -20.32 5.57
CA PHE A 104 3.72 -20.63 5.87
C PHE A 104 2.85 -20.68 4.62
N LYS A 105 2.98 -19.71 3.70
CA LYS A 105 2.21 -19.71 2.44
C LYS A 105 2.60 -20.89 1.55
N MET A 106 3.90 -21.21 1.48
CA MET A 106 4.40 -22.33 0.68
C MET A 106 3.89 -23.68 1.22
N VAL A 107 3.98 -23.91 2.53
CA VAL A 107 3.49 -25.14 3.17
C VAL A 107 1.97 -25.26 3.02
N LEU A 108 1.22 -24.16 3.17
CA LEU A 108 -0.23 -24.18 2.99
C LEU A 108 -0.63 -24.48 1.53
N ALA A 109 0.05 -23.86 0.55
CA ALA A 109 -0.23 -24.05 -0.87
C ALA A 109 0.02 -25.50 -1.32
N LYS A 110 1.09 -26.13 -0.81
CA LYS A 110 1.41 -27.54 -1.11
C LYS A 110 0.42 -28.54 -0.49
N ASN A 111 -0.32 -28.13 0.54
CA ASN A 111 -1.24 -29.00 1.29
C ASN A 111 -2.70 -28.52 1.21
N ILE A 112 -3.08 -27.88 0.09
CA ILE A 112 -4.40 -27.25 -0.10
C ILE A 112 -5.57 -28.26 -0.04
N GLU A 113 -5.32 -29.51 -0.44
CA GLU A 113 -6.31 -30.60 -0.39
C GLU A 113 -6.64 -31.05 1.04
N VAL A 114 -5.66 -30.95 1.96
CA VAL A 114 -5.87 -31.26 3.38
C VAL A 114 -6.55 -30.08 4.06
N PHE A 115 -6.18 -28.86 3.67
CA PHE A 115 -6.81 -27.62 4.14
C PHE A 115 -8.32 -27.58 3.84
N SER A 116 -8.73 -27.96 2.62
CA SER A 116 -10.16 -27.94 2.24
C SER A 116 -11.02 -28.93 3.05
N LYS A 117 -10.42 -30.02 3.53
CA LYS A 117 -11.09 -31.07 4.32
C LYS A 117 -11.03 -30.81 5.83
N THR A 118 -10.23 -29.85 6.29
CA THR A 118 -10.02 -29.60 7.71
C THR A 118 -10.94 -28.48 8.21
N PRO A 119 -11.78 -28.74 9.23
CA PRO A 119 -12.57 -27.68 9.86
C PRO A 119 -11.64 -26.71 10.61
N ALA A 120 -11.91 -25.41 10.49
CA ALA A 120 -11.09 -24.35 11.11
C ALA A 120 -11.44 -24.20 12.60
N ILE A 121 -10.86 -25.06 13.44
CA ILE A 121 -11.18 -25.14 14.87
C ILE A 121 -10.12 -24.38 15.70
N PRO A 122 -10.53 -23.57 16.70
CA PRO A 122 -9.60 -22.88 17.61
C PRO A 122 -8.68 -23.84 18.37
N LEU A 123 -7.39 -23.46 18.52
CA LEU A 123 -6.39 -24.28 19.21
C LEU A 123 -6.79 -24.58 20.67
N GLN A 124 -7.45 -23.65 21.34
CA GLN A 124 -7.82 -23.81 22.75
C GLN A 124 -8.92 -24.86 22.97
N GLU A 125 -9.70 -25.21 21.95
CA GLU A 125 -10.82 -26.16 22.09
C GLU A 125 -10.38 -27.61 21.90
N ILE A 126 -9.30 -27.84 21.14
CA ILE A 126 -8.84 -29.17 20.74
C ILE A 126 -7.96 -29.80 21.82
N PHE A 127 -7.20 -28.98 22.55
CA PHE A 127 -6.20 -29.45 23.50
C PHE A 127 -6.67 -29.43 24.97
N LYS A 128 -7.94 -29.09 25.26
CA LYS A 128 -8.53 -29.17 26.61
C LYS A 128 -8.93 -30.61 26.94
N ARG A 129 -8.77 -31.02 28.20
CA ARG A 129 -9.16 -32.33 28.76
C ARG A 129 -10.65 -32.72 28.61
N GLU A 130 -11.51 -31.82 28.13
CA GLU A 130 -12.95 -32.08 27.87
C GLU A 130 -13.33 -32.03 26.36
N ALA A 131 -12.34 -31.97 25.47
CA ALA A 131 -12.53 -31.81 24.02
C ALA A 131 -13.48 -32.85 23.38
N LYS A 132 -13.57 -34.08 23.92
CA LYS A 132 -14.49 -35.12 23.45
C LYS A 132 -15.97 -34.73 23.53
N LYS A 133 -16.38 -33.84 24.45
CA LYS A 133 -17.78 -33.37 24.59
C LYS A 133 -18.04 -32.04 23.86
N THR A 134 -17.02 -31.22 23.64
CA THR A 134 -17.16 -29.87 23.07
C THR A 134 -16.98 -29.85 21.54
N ILE A 135 -16.33 -30.87 20.97
CA ILE A 135 -16.02 -30.92 19.54
C ILE A 135 -17.23 -31.22 18.66
N GLU A 136 -18.19 -32.04 19.09
CA GLU A 136 -19.44 -32.23 18.32
C GLU A 136 -20.24 -30.91 18.25
N GLY A 137 -20.25 -30.13 19.34
CA GLY A 137 -20.86 -28.80 19.41
C GLY A 137 -20.12 -27.74 18.59
N ALA A 138 -18.78 -27.70 18.66
CA ALA A 138 -17.97 -26.76 17.88
C ALA A 138 -17.92 -27.10 16.37
N ILE A 139 -17.96 -28.39 16.01
CA ILE A 139 -18.10 -28.84 14.63
C ILE A 139 -19.50 -28.51 14.10
N THR A 140 -20.56 -28.69 14.90
CA THR A 140 -21.92 -28.31 14.49
C THR A 140 -22.11 -26.80 14.46
N GLU A 141 -21.57 -26.00 15.38
CA GLU A 141 -21.62 -24.54 15.33
C GLU A 141 -20.77 -23.97 14.19
N ALA A 142 -19.58 -24.52 13.91
CA ALA A 142 -18.78 -24.11 12.76
C ALA A 142 -19.41 -24.54 11.42
N ARG A 143 -20.12 -25.67 11.41
CA ARG A 143 -20.89 -26.16 10.26
C ARG A 143 -22.20 -25.41 10.08
N GLU A 144 -22.88 -25.01 11.15
CA GLU A 144 -24.10 -24.20 11.13
C GLU A 144 -23.79 -22.74 10.81
N ALA A 145 -22.69 -22.18 11.30
CA ALA A 145 -22.25 -20.84 10.93
C ALA A 145 -21.87 -20.80 9.44
N ARG A 146 -21.19 -21.85 8.94
CA ARG A 146 -20.94 -22.03 7.51
C ARG A 146 -22.18 -22.38 6.71
N GLU A 147 -23.11 -23.20 7.20
CA GLU A 147 -24.36 -23.51 6.49
C GLU A 147 -25.33 -22.34 6.51
N LYS A 148 -25.29 -21.47 7.53
CA LYS A 148 -26.03 -20.20 7.56
C LYS A 148 -25.39 -19.20 6.62
N GLU A 149 -24.05 -19.05 6.60
CA GLU A 149 -23.34 -18.28 5.56
C GLU A 149 -23.61 -18.84 4.15
N ILE A 150 -23.57 -20.16 3.97
CA ILE A 150 -23.80 -20.81 2.67
C ILE A 150 -25.27 -20.72 2.27
N LYS A 151 -26.24 -20.85 3.19
CA LYS A 151 -27.67 -20.67 2.90
C LYS A 151 -28.05 -19.20 2.68
N GLU A 152 -27.34 -18.28 3.31
CA GLU A 152 -27.52 -16.84 3.08
C GLU A 152 -26.91 -16.46 1.72
N ILE A 153 -25.74 -17.00 1.38
CA ILE A 153 -25.13 -16.91 0.06
C ILE A 153 -25.96 -17.65 -1.01
N GLU A 154 -26.57 -18.81 -0.71
CA GLU A 154 -27.45 -19.57 -1.61
C GLU A 154 -28.78 -18.87 -1.80
N ARG A 155 -29.38 -18.25 -0.76
CA ARG A 155 -30.57 -17.41 -0.92
C ARG A 155 -30.28 -16.12 -1.68
N GLU A 156 -29.11 -15.52 -1.49
CA GLU A 156 -28.66 -14.38 -2.30
C GLU A 156 -28.36 -14.81 -3.73
N THR A 157 -27.74 -15.98 -3.95
CA THR A 157 -27.47 -16.50 -5.30
C THR A 157 -28.67 -17.12 -6.00
N GLU A 158 -29.70 -17.61 -5.30
CA GLU A 158 -30.98 -18.03 -5.87
C GLU A 158 -31.83 -16.81 -6.24
N LYS A 159 -31.84 -15.76 -5.41
CA LYS A 159 -32.42 -14.46 -5.80
C LYS A 159 -31.71 -13.82 -7.00
N ILE A 160 -30.40 -14.06 -7.17
CA ILE A 160 -29.63 -13.61 -8.34
C ILE A 160 -29.79 -14.56 -9.54
N LYS A 161 -29.98 -15.87 -9.33
CA LYS A 161 -30.15 -16.87 -10.41
C LYS A 161 -31.55 -16.87 -11.01
N GLU A 162 -32.60 -16.60 -10.24
CA GLU A 162 -33.94 -16.42 -10.81
C GLU A 162 -34.07 -15.13 -11.63
N GLU A 163 -33.15 -14.16 -11.50
CA GLU A 163 -33.13 -12.94 -12.32
C GLU A 163 -32.14 -12.95 -13.52
N LYS A 164 -31.30 -13.97 -13.71
CA LYS A 164 -30.40 -14.04 -14.89
C LYS A 164 -30.21 -15.44 -15.48
N GLU A 165 -31.29 -16.05 -15.97
CA GLU A 165 -31.18 -16.78 -17.24
C GLU A 165 -31.30 -15.76 -18.39
N ILE A 166 -30.18 -15.15 -18.78
CA ILE A 166 -30.14 -14.39 -20.04
C ILE A 166 -30.13 -15.40 -21.19
N LYS A 167 -31.30 -15.65 -21.78
CA LYS A 167 -31.39 -16.16 -23.15
C LYS A 167 -30.61 -15.19 -24.04
N ILE A 168 -29.41 -15.57 -24.50
CA ILE A 168 -28.65 -14.79 -25.47
C ILE A 168 -29.56 -14.67 -26.73
N PRO A 169 -30.05 -13.47 -27.08
CA PRO A 169 -30.88 -13.31 -28.27
C PRO A 169 -30.01 -13.59 -29.51
N GLU A 170 -30.48 -14.34 -30.50
CA GLU A 170 -29.76 -14.51 -31.78
C GLU A 170 -30.14 -13.42 -32.82
N GLU A 171 -30.55 -12.23 -32.36
CA GLU A 171 -31.16 -11.23 -33.23
C GLU A 171 -30.27 -10.00 -33.47
N ILE A 172 -30.22 -9.57 -34.74
CA ILE A 172 -29.68 -8.27 -35.15
C ILE A 172 -30.83 -7.27 -35.15
N THR A 173 -30.80 -6.29 -34.24
CA THR A 173 -31.78 -5.21 -34.18
C THR A 173 -31.14 -3.92 -34.68
N ILE A 174 -31.68 -3.33 -35.75
CA ILE A 174 -31.24 -2.02 -36.27
C ILE A 174 -32.43 -1.07 -36.23
N ASN A 175 -32.35 -0.04 -35.38
CA ASN A 175 -33.33 1.04 -35.33
C ASN A 175 -32.70 2.31 -35.88
N VAL A 176 -33.33 2.93 -36.86
CA VAL A 176 -32.85 4.17 -37.47
C VAL A 176 -33.94 5.24 -37.31
N LYS A 177 -33.60 6.42 -36.82
CA LYS A 177 -34.52 7.57 -36.71
C LYS A 177 -34.02 8.73 -37.59
N GLY A 178 -34.86 9.19 -38.52
CA GLY A 178 -34.65 10.38 -39.34
C GLY A 178 -34.85 10.17 -40.85
N ASP A 179 -34.66 11.23 -41.63
CA ASP A 179 -34.85 11.21 -43.08
C ASP A 179 -33.75 10.40 -43.77
N SER A 180 -34.11 9.44 -44.64
CA SER A 180 -33.23 8.44 -45.30
C SER A 180 -32.96 7.15 -44.52
N GLU A 181 -33.94 6.70 -43.73
CA GLU A 181 -33.90 5.46 -42.94
C GLU A 181 -33.41 4.23 -43.73
N GLY A 182 -33.96 4.01 -44.93
CA GLY A 182 -33.67 2.82 -45.76
C GLY A 182 -32.19 2.69 -46.16
N LYS A 183 -31.58 3.77 -46.65
CA LYS A 183 -30.17 3.77 -47.08
C LYS A 183 -29.21 3.55 -45.90
N VAL A 184 -29.52 4.13 -44.74
CA VAL A 184 -28.70 3.97 -43.53
C VAL A 184 -28.84 2.54 -42.98
N LYS A 185 -30.03 1.96 -43.01
CA LYS A 185 -30.27 0.58 -42.57
C LYS A 185 -29.53 -0.44 -43.44
N GLU A 186 -29.53 -0.26 -44.77
CA GLU A 186 -28.75 -1.10 -45.70
C GLU A 186 -27.25 -0.99 -45.46
N ALA A 187 -26.73 0.23 -45.26
CA ALA A 187 -25.33 0.45 -44.96
C ALA A 187 -24.89 -0.19 -43.63
N LEU A 188 -25.75 -0.13 -42.61
CA LEU A 188 -25.53 -0.79 -41.32
C LEU A 188 -25.55 -2.32 -41.43
N MET A 189 -26.45 -2.89 -42.22
CA MET A 189 -26.44 -4.33 -42.51
C MET A 189 -25.17 -4.75 -43.24
N GLY A 190 -24.73 -4.00 -44.25
CA GLY A 190 -23.46 -4.24 -44.95
C GLY A 190 -22.25 -4.17 -44.01
N TYR A 191 -22.27 -3.22 -43.08
CA TYR A 191 -21.26 -3.10 -42.02
C TYR A 191 -21.25 -4.31 -41.08
N ILE A 192 -22.40 -4.76 -40.59
CA ILE A 192 -22.50 -5.94 -39.70
C ILE A 192 -22.01 -7.21 -40.39
N ASN A 193 -22.36 -7.42 -41.67
CA ASN A 193 -21.91 -8.60 -42.42
C ASN A 193 -20.39 -8.64 -42.59
N LEU A 194 -19.77 -7.48 -42.84
CA LEU A 194 -18.31 -7.37 -42.88
C LEU A 194 -17.68 -7.65 -41.51
N LEU A 195 -18.29 -7.16 -40.42
CA LEU A 195 -17.82 -7.45 -39.07
C LEU A 195 -17.91 -8.93 -38.74
N LYS A 196 -19.02 -9.61 -39.08
CA LYS A 196 -19.17 -11.05 -38.91
C LYS A 196 -18.04 -11.83 -39.58
N GLY A 197 -17.72 -11.47 -40.83
CA GLY A 197 -16.64 -12.10 -41.60
C GLY A 197 -15.25 -11.88 -40.99
N ASP A 198 -14.94 -10.64 -40.60
CA ASP A 198 -13.62 -10.30 -40.05
C ASP A 198 -13.42 -10.83 -38.62
N ILE A 199 -14.46 -10.82 -37.78
CA ILE A 199 -14.41 -11.40 -36.43
C ILE A 199 -14.14 -12.90 -36.53
N ASN A 200 -14.88 -13.62 -37.36
CA ASN A 200 -14.69 -15.07 -37.52
C ASN A 200 -13.30 -15.42 -38.11
N ARG A 201 -12.76 -14.57 -39.00
CA ARG A 201 -11.45 -14.81 -39.65
C ARG A 201 -10.26 -14.42 -38.78
N GLN A 202 -10.34 -13.31 -38.03
CA GLN A 202 -9.20 -12.74 -37.29
C GLN A 202 -9.17 -13.12 -35.81
N LEU A 203 -10.31 -13.51 -35.23
CA LEU A 203 -10.41 -13.95 -33.84
C LEU A 203 -10.67 -15.46 -33.82
N LYS A 204 -9.65 -16.25 -33.45
CA LYS A 204 -9.76 -17.71 -33.38
C LYS A 204 -10.90 -18.11 -32.45
N GLY A 205 -11.90 -18.81 -33.00
CA GLY A 205 -13.02 -19.36 -32.24
C GLY A 205 -14.07 -18.33 -31.78
N ALA A 206 -14.04 -17.08 -32.26
CA ALA A 206 -15.01 -16.05 -31.89
C ALA A 206 -16.10 -15.83 -32.96
N GLN A 207 -17.34 -15.65 -32.53
CA GLN A 207 -18.53 -15.45 -33.37
C GLN A 207 -19.35 -14.27 -32.84
N LEU A 208 -19.79 -13.38 -33.74
CA LEU A 208 -20.74 -12.31 -33.41
C LEU A 208 -22.17 -12.88 -33.38
N ARG A 209 -22.77 -12.97 -32.19
CA ARG A 209 -24.10 -13.58 -31.96
C ARG A 209 -25.25 -12.58 -32.04
N ALA A 210 -25.12 -11.44 -31.35
CA ALA A 210 -26.13 -10.39 -31.38
C ALA A 210 -25.52 -9.02 -31.65
N THR A 211 -26.33 -8.14 -32.25
CA THR A 211 -25.94 -6.76 -32.51
C THR A 211 -27.16 -5.87 -32.43
N ARG A 212 -27.11 -4.84 -31.58
CA ARG A 212 -28.13 -3.81 -31.48
C ARG A 212 -27.51 -2.48 -31.89
N ILE A 213 -28.01 -1.88 -32.97
CA ILE A 213 -27.53 -0.57 -33.43
C ILE A 213 -28.72 0.38 -33.49
N ASN A 214 -28.64 1.45 -32.71
CA ASN A 214 -29.53 2.60 -32.80
C ASN A 214 -28.80 3.72 -33.53
N ALA A 215 -29.36 4.17 -34.65
CA ALA A 215 -28.80 5.23 -35.46
C ALA A 215 -29.76 6.44 -35.50
N GLU A 216 -29.21 7.63 -35.31
CA GLU A 216 -29.96 8.89 -35.38
C GLU A 216 -29.37 9.77 -36.48
N ILE A 217 -30.18 10.11 -37.48
CA ILE A 217 -29.75 10.89 -38.63
C ILE A 217 -29.88 12.38 -38.31
N GLY A 218 -28.74 13.07 -38.30
CA GLY A 218 -28.66 14.53 -38.21
C GLY A 218 -28.41 15.18 -39.57
N LYS A 219 -28.29 16.51 -39.59
CA LYS A 219 -27.92 17.26 -40.81
C LYS A 219 -26.47 16.92 -41.22
N GLY A 220 -26.32 15.94 -42.14
CA GLY A 220 -25.02 15.49 -42.67
C GLY A 220 -24.25 14.48 -41.81
N THR A 221 -24.85 13.99 -40.71
CA THR A 221 -24.19 13.06 -39.77
C THR A 221 -25.13 11.92 -39.38
N VAL A 222 -24.57 10.77 -39.00
CA VAL A 222 -25.32 9.65 -38.41
C VAL A 222 -24.71 9.34 -37.06
N SER A 223 -25.45 9.59 -35.99
CA SER A 223 -25.03 9.22 -34.63
C SER A 223 -25.33 7.75 -34.38
N LEU A 224 -24.33 6.99 -33.96
CA LEU A 224 -24.42 5.55 -33.74
C LEU A 224 -24.27 5.22 -32.25
N ILE A 225 -25.22 4.45 -31.73
CA ILE A 225 -25.15 3.76 -30.44
C ILE A 225 -25.23 2.27 -30.72
N GLY A 226 -24.18 1.52 -30.44
CA GLY A 226 -24.08 0.11 -30.82
C GLY A 226 -23.70 -0.81 -29.65
N GLU A 227 -24.40 -1.92 -29.51
CA GLU A 227 -24.06 -3.01 -28.60
C GLU A 227 -23.78 -4.29 -29.39
N PHE A 228 -22.61 -4.89 -29.18
CA PHE A 228 -22.15 -6.08 -29.89
C PHE A 228 -21.89 -7.20 -28.89
N TYR A 229 -22.42 -8.39 -29.17
CA TYR A 229 -22.26 -9.58 -28.33
C TYR A 229 -21.47 -10.64 -29.10
N ILE A 230 -20.28 -10.96 -28.62
CA ILE A 230 -19.34 -11.88 -29.26
C ILE A 230 -19.11 -13.07 -28.33
N THR A 231 -19.28 -14.28 -28.84
CA THR A 231 -18.99 -15.52 -28.11
C THR A 231 -17.70 -16.13 -28.63
N ALA A 232 -16.77 -16.54 -27.76
CA ALA A 232 -15.58 -17.27 -28.15
C ALA A 232 -15.43 -18.59 -27.38
N ASN A 233 -14.87 -19.61 -28.03
CA ASN A 233 -14.66 -20.91 -27.41
C ASN A 233 -13.42 -20.94 -26.49
N ASP A 234 -12.40 -20.12 -26.77
CA ASP A 234 -11.14 -20.04 -26.03
C ASP A 234 -10.49 -18.67 -26.24
N GLY A 235 -9.67 -18.24 -25.28
CA GLY A 235 -8.89 -16.99 -25.32
C GLY A 235 -9.21 -16.00 -24.22
N ASN A 236 -8.28 -15.06 -23.99
CA ASN A 236 -8.46 -14.01 -22.99
C ASN A 236 -9.59 -13.03 -23.42
N PRO A 237 -10.68 -12.90 -22.63
CA PRO A 237 -11.82 -12.04 -22.95
C PRO A 237 -11.45 -10.58 -23.19
N GLU A 238 -10.45 -10.05 -22.47
CA GLU A 238 -10.03 -8.66 -22.59
C GLU A 238 -9.30 -8.40 -23.91
N VAL A 239 -8.42 -9.33 -24.31
CA VAL A 239 -7.71 -9.27 -25.60
C VAL A 239 -8.71 -9.38 -26.75
N LEU A 240 -9.71 -10.26 -26.61
CA LEU A 240 -10.79 -10.40 -27.58
C LEU A 240 -11.67 -9.14 -27.65
N LYS A 241 -12.03 -8.53 -26.51
CA LYS A 241 -12.80 -7.27 -26.47
C LYS A 241 -12.04 -6.13 -27.15
N ARG A 242 -10.74 -5.96 -26.84
CA ARG A 242 -9.90 -4.92 -27.48
C ARG A 242 -9.78 -5.12 -28.98
N ARG A 243 -9.55 -6.36 -29.44
CA ARG A 243 -9.46 -6.69 -30.87
C ARG A 243 -10.81 -6.52 -31.58
N ALA A 244 -11.92 -6.92 -30.95
CA ALA A 244 -13.25 -6.73 -31.49
C ALA A 244 -13.60 -5.24 -31.62
N LEU A 245 -13.31 -4.43 -30.60
CA LEU A 245 -13.51 -2.97 -30.64
C LEU A 245 -12.69 -2.33 -31.76
N PHE A 246 -11.44 -2.78 -31.97
CA PHE A 246 -10.61 -2.33 -33.10
C PHE A 246 -11.26 -2.65 -34.45
N LEU A 247 -11.80 -3.86 -34.63
CA LEU A 247 -12.47 -4.26 -35.88
C LEU A 247 -13.76 -3.45 -36.12
N ILE A 248 -14.55 -3.25 -35.07
CA ILE A 248 -15.75 -2.41 -35.08
C ILE A 248 -15.37 -1.00 -35.57
N ASN A 249 -14.37 -0.37 -34.95
CA ASN A 249 -13.93 0.98 -35.32
C ASN A 249 -13.32 1.06 -36.73
N LYS A 250 -12.56 0.05 -37.15
CA LYS A 250 -11.93 0.00 -38.47
C LYS A 250 -12.92 0.08 -39.62
N HIS A 251 -14.12 -0.51 -39.48
CA HIS A 251 -15.10 -0.58 -40.57
C HIS A 251 -16.15 0.53 -40.53
N ILE A 252 -16.23 1.34 -39.47
CA ILE A 252 -17.21 2.45 -39.35
C ILE A 252 -17.17 3.43 -40.53
N PRO A 253 -16.00 3.82 -41.08
CA PRO A 253 -15.94 4.70 -42.25
C PRO A 253 -16.63 4.14 -43.51
N LYS A 254 -16.92 2.84 -43.59
CA LYS A 254 -17.66 2.27 -44.72
C LYS A 254 -19.13 2.69 -44.73
N ILE A 255 -19.72 2.99 -43.56
CA ILE A 255 -21.08 3.53 -43.45
C ILE A 255 -21.15 4.88 -44.17
N MET A 256 -20.11 5.71 -44.06
CA MET A 256 -20.00 6.98 -44.77
C MET A 256 -19.98 6.78 -46.30
N LYS A 257 -19.26 5.77 -46.79
CA LYS A 257 -19.18 5.50 -48.24
C LYS A 257 -20.53 5.13 -48.86
N SER A 258 -21.39 4.46 -48.11
CA SER A 258 -22.71 4.01 -48.58
C SER A 258 -23.82 5.03 -48.38
N THR A 259 -23.69 5.92 -47.39
CA THR A 259 -24.78 6.87 -47.01
C THR A 259 -24.45 8.33 -47.33
N ASN A 260 -23.18 8.65 -47.62
CA ASN A 260 -22.64 10.00 -47.72
C ASN A 260 -22.86 10.86 -46.46
N LEU A 261 -23.10 10.22 -45.31
CA LEU A 261 -23.26 10.87 -44.01
C LEU A 261 -22.09 10.51 -43.11
N LYS A 262 -21.57 11.47 -42.36
CA LYS A 262 -20.43 11.23 -41.45
C LYS A 262 -20.91 10.45 -40.22
N PRO A 263 -20.40 9.22 -39.95
CA PRO A 263 -20.76 8.48 -38.75
C PRO A 263 -20.10 9.09 -37.52
N ILE A 264 -20.87 9.34 -36.47
CA ILE A 264 -20.42 9.82 -35.16
C ILE A 264 -20.74 8.73 -34.15
N ILE A 265 -19.73 8.24 -33.43
CA ILE A 265 -19.91 7.26 -32.38
C ILE A 265 -20.34 7.99 -31.11
N LYS A 266 -21.58 7.76 -30.64
CA LYS A 266 -22.04 8.27 -29.34
C LYS A 266 -21.67 7.29 -28.23
N ASP A 267 -21.94 6.00 -28.43
CA ASP A 267 -21.60 4.94 -27.48
C ASP A 267 -21.42 3.60 -28.21
N LEU A 268 -20.40 2.82 -27.85
CA LEU A 268 -20.13 1.50 -28.40
C LEU A 268 -19.78 0.52 -27.28
N LYS A 269 -20.62 -0.48 -27.10
CA LYS A 269 -20.43 -1.53 -26.11
C LYS A 269 -20.13 -2.85 -26.79
N VAL A 270 -19.13 -3.55 -26.27
CA VAL A 270 -18.73 -4.87 -26.75
C VAL A 270 -18.69 -5.82 -25.57
N ASN A 271 -19.58 -6.81 -25.60
CA ASN A 271 -19.70 -7.87 -24.62
C ASN A 271 -19.07 -9.14 -25.22
N VAL A 272 -18.04 -9.68 -24.56
CA VAL A 272 -17.39 -10.92 -24.98
C VAL A 272 -17.69 -12.00 -23.95
N VAL A 273 -18.26 -13.11 -24.41
CA VAL A 273 -18.54 -14.29 -23.60
C VAL A 273 -17.56 -15.39 -24.02
N VAL A 274 -16.78 -15.93 -23.09
CA VAL A 274 -15.85 -17.04 -23.36
C VAL A 274 -16.28 -18.25 -22.53
N GLY A 275 -16.73 -19.33 -23.16
CA GLY A 275 -17.32 -20.49 -22.47
C GLY A 275 -18.67 -20.18 -21.78
N GLU A 276 -18.94 -20.82 -20.63
CA GLU A 276 -20.16 -20.64 -19.79
C GLU A 276 -20.03 -19.50 -18.74
N VAL A 277 -18.89 -18.81 -18.67
CA VAL A 277 -18.69 -17.72 -17.70
C VAL A 277 -18.92 -16.39 -18.39
N VAL A 278 -20.10 -15.80 -18.16
CA VAL A 278 -20.41 -14.42 -18.52
C VAL A 278 -19.54 -13.50 -17.67
N THR A 279 -18.45 -12.98 -18.26
CA THR A 279 -17.73 -11.86 -17.65
C THR A 279 -18.21 -10.56 -18.29
N SER A 280 -19.49 -10.21 -18.10
CA SER A 280 -19.94 -8.82 -18.30
C SER A 280 -19.47 -8.02 -17.08
N MET A 281 -18.24 -7.48 -17.17
CA MET A 281 -17.73 -6.58 -16.13
C MET A 281 -18.66 -5.39 -15.88
N GLU A 282 -19.53 -4.97 -16.82
CA GLU A 282 -20.38 -3.79 -16.65
C GLU A 282 -21.54 -3.94 -15.64
N GLU A 283 -22.02 -5.16 -15.35
CA GLU A 283 -23.04 -5.35 -14.30
C GLU A 283 -22.41 -5.43 -12.91
N ARG A 284 -21.22 -6.04 -12.78
CA ARG A 284 -20.39 -5.93 -11.56
C ARG A 284 -19.90 -4.50 -11.35
N GLU A 285 -19.49 -3.80 -12.41
CA GLU A 285 -18.99 -2.42 -12.35
C GLU A 285 -20.12 -1.43 -12.01
N ARG A 286 -21.36 -1.64 -12.45
CA ARG A 286 -22.49 -0.78 -12.06
C ARG A 286 -23.01 -1.09 -10.66
N GLU A 287 -23.14 -2.34 -10.24
CA GLU A 287 -23.55 -2.66 -8.87
C GLU A 287 -22.50 -2.21 -7.85
N ASP A 288 -21.21 -2.46 -8.08
CA ASP A 288 -20.15 -2.11 -7.12
C ASP A 288 -19.83 -0.61 -7.05
N THR A 289 -19.95 0.16 -8.15
CA THR A 289 -19.73 1.63 -8.10
C THR A 289 -20.97 2.41 -7.66
N SER A 290 -22.18 1.89 -7.88
CA SER A 290 -23.39 2.55 -7.39
C SER A 290 -23.62 2.32 -5.90
N LEU A 291 -23.30 1.13 -5.36
CA LEU A 291 -23.35 0.87 -3.92
C LEU A 291 -22.32 1.69 -3.11
N TRP A 292 -21.12 1.94 -3.64
CA TRP A 292 -20.05 2.66 -2.94
C TRP A 292 -20.34 4.15 -2.77
N LYS A 293 -21.03 4.78 -3.73
CA LYS A 293 -21.50 6.17 -3.59
C LYS A 293 -22.70 6.29 -2.65
N LEU A 294 -23.44 5.20 -2.42
CA LEU A 294 -24.64 5.15 -1.58
C LEU A 294 -24.33 4.75 -0.13
N THR A 295 -23.23 4.04 0.13
CA THR A 295 -22.79 3.62 1.48
C THR A 295 -21.41 4.18 1.79
N LYS A 296 -21.35 5.28 2.56
CA LYS A 296 -20.09 5.84 3.05
C LYS A 296 -19.38 4.76 3.90
N PRO A 297 -18.13 4.38 3.60
CA PRO A 297 -17.40 3.41 4.40
C PRO A 297 -17.26 3.90 5.86
N PRO A 298 -17.05 3.00 6.83
CA PRO A 298 -16.92 3.39 8.23
C PRO A 298 -15.73 4.31 8.43
N THR A 299 -15.94 5.44 9.12
CA THR A 299 -14.87 6.31 9.58
C THR A 299 -14.22 5.68 10.81
N HIS A 300 -12.90 5.50 10.75
CA HIS A 300 -12.11 4.97 11.84
C HIS A 300 -11.30 6.09 12.48
N GLU A 301 -11.52 6.32 13.78
CA GLU A 301 -10.64 7.14 14.61
C GLU A 301 -9.32 6.41 14.84
N LEU A 302 -8.22 6.99 14.34
CA LEU A 302 -6.86 6.47 14.54
C LEU A 302 -6.12 7.20 15.66
N ALA A 303 -6.47 8.46 15.90
CA ALA A 303 -6.00 9.33 16.98
C ALA A 303 -7.07 10.42 17.25
N PRO A 304 -7.00 11.18 18.36
CA PRO A 304 -8.00 12.21 18.70
C PRO A 304 -8.20 13.29 17.63
N ASN A 305 -7.21 13.50 16.77
CA ASN A 305 -7.18 14.46 15.68
C ASN A 305 -7.03 13.80 14.29
N LEU A 306 -7.25 12.49 14.17
CA LEU A 306 -7.02 11.73 12.92
C LEU A 306 -8.16 10.74 12.65
N HIS A 307 -8.92 11.01 11.59
CA HIS A 307 -10.00 10.16 11.12
C HIS A 307 -9.67 9.58 9.73
N LEU A 308 -9.85 8.28 9.58
CA LEU A 308 -9.62 7.56 8.33
C LEU A 308 -10.89 6.86 7.89
N THR A 309 -11.53 7.35 6.83
CA THR A 309 -12.68 6.72 6.20
C THR A 309 -12.20 5.83 5.07
N ILE A 310 -12.26 4.51 5.26
CA ILE A 310 -11.75 3.52 4.31
C ILE A 310 -12.48 2.19 4.44
N ASP A 311 -12.55 1.42 3.35
CA ASP A 311 -12.93 0.00 3.39
C ASP A 311 -12.03 -0.78 4.38
N PRO A 312 -12.62 -1.55 5.33
CA PRO A 312 -11.87 -2.36 6.30
C PRO A 312 -10.80 -3.27 5.70
N LYS A 313 -10.98 -3.76 4.45
CA LYS A 313 -10.01 -4.61 3.75
C LYS A 313 -8.68 -3.91 3.47
N PHE A 314 -8.69 -2.60 3.28
CA PHE A 314 -7.51 -1.82 2.91
C PHE A 314 -6.96 -0.97 4.06
N LYS A 315 -7.66 -0.91 5.20
CA LYS A 315 -7.30 -0.13 6.37
C LYS A 315 -5.83 -0.25 6.78
N GLN A 316 -5.29 -1.47 6.81
CA GLN A 316 -3.91 -1.72 7.25
C GLN A 316 -2.86 -0.96 6.42
N TYR A 317 -3.11 -0.75 5.12
CA TYR A 317 -2.17 -0.08 4.24
C TYR A 317 -2.19 1.44 4.45
N PHE A 318 -3.38 2.02 4.65
CA PHE A 318 -3.56 3.47 4.75
C PHE A 318 -3.44 4.01 6.17
N THR A 319 -3.44 3.14 7.19
CA THR A 319 -3.21 3.56 8.58
C THR A 319 -1.80 4.14 8.77
N GLY A 320 -0.79 3.52 8.15
CA GLY A 320 0.59 4.03 8.17
C GLY A 320 0.70 5.37 7.44
N PHE A 321 0.12 5.45 6.25
CA PHE A 321 0.03 6.69 5.47
C PHE A 321 -0.57 7.85 6.29
N ALA A 322 -1.70 7.61 6.95
CA ALA A 322 -2.41 8.61 7.74
C ALA A 322 -1.58 9.15 8.92
N ARG A 323 -0.90 8.26 9.64
CA ARG A 323 -0.05 8.62 10.78
C ARG A 323 1.21 9.37 10.36
N THR A 324 1.86 8.92 9.28
CA THR A 324 3.05 9.61 8.75
C THR A 324 2.70 10.99 8.23
N LEU A 325 1.58 11.12 7.51
CA LEU A 325 1.12 12.40 7.01
C LEU A 325 0.81 13.37 8.14
N LEU A 326 0.13 12.93 9.21
CA LEU A 326 -0.12 13.76 10.39
C LEU A 326 1.18 14.28 11.01
N LYS A 327 2.15 13.39 11.24
CA LYS A 327 3.43 13.74 11.85
C LYS A 327 4.21 14.76 11.02
N GLU A 328 4.28 14.57 9.70
CA GLU A 328 4.98 15.51 8.82
C GLU A 328 4.28 16.88 8.75
N ILE A 329 2.95 16.92 8.87
CA ILE A 329 2.21 18.18 8.96
C ILE A 329 2.52 18.89 10.29
N GLU A 330 2.62 18.15 11.40
CA GLU A 330 3.00 18.71 12.70
C GLU A 330 4.46 19.21 12.72
N ASP A 331 5.37 18.50 12.05
CA ASP A 331 6.80 18.87 11.92
C ASP A 331 6.97 20.19 11.14
N GLU A 332 6.06 20.52 10.22
CA GLU A 332 5.99 21.81 9.50
C GLU A 332 5.41 22.95 10.37
N GLY A 333 5.19 22.71 11.67
CA GLY A 333 4.78 23.73 12.64
C GLY A 333 3.29 24.05 12.64
N ILE A 334 2.44 23.16 12.12
CA ILE A 334 0.99 23.32 12.10
C ILE A 334 0.36 22.55 13.26
N ILE A 335 -0.47 23.22 14.04
CA ILE A 335 -1.26 22.57 15.10
C ILE A 335 -2.52 22.00 14.44
N VAL A 336 -2.58 20.68 14.31
CA VAL A 336 -3.72 20.00 13.68
C VAL A 336 -4.83 19.79 14.70
N ASP A 337 -5.98 20.42 14.48
CA ASP A 337 -7.20 20.23 15.28
C ASP A 337 -7.94 18.97 14.80
N ASN A 338 -8.08 18.81 13.47
CA ASN A 338 -8.69 17.65 12.85
C ASN A 338 -8.07 17.32 11.48
N LEU A 339 -7.73 16.06 11.23
CA LEU A 339 -7.30 15.56 9.92
C LEU A 339 -8.19 14.39 9.51
N ASP A 340 -9.03 14.63 8.51
CA ASP A 340 -9.91 13.63 7.92
C ASP A 340 -9.34 13.17 6.57
N LEU A 341 -9.14 11.86 6.45
CA LEU A 341 -8.69 11.20 5.24
C LEU A 341 -9.82 10.31 4.74
N GLU A 342 -10.41 10.68 3.62
CA GLU A 342 -11.44 9.90 2.95
C GLU A 342 -10.84 9.19 1.74
N ILE A 343 -10.84 7.86 1.78
CA ILE A 343 -10.27 7.03 0.73
C ILE A 343 -11.41 6.35 0.00
N LEU A 344 -11.58 6.75 -1.25
CA LEU A 344 -12.59 6.22 -2.15
C LEU A 344 -11.93 5.22 -3.12
N GLY A 345 -12.66 4.17 -3.48
CA GLY A 345 -12.18 3.15 -4.41
C GLY A 345 -11.50 1.95 -3.76
N GLY A 346 -10.98 1.05 -4.59
CA GLY A 346 -10.42 -0.24 -4.13
C GLY A 346 -10.42 -1.39 -5.14
N VAL A 347 -10.85 -1.16 -6.39
CA VAL A 347 -10.79 -2.19 -7.45
C VAL A 347 -9.50 -2.05 -8.27
N LYS A 348 -9.30 -0.93 -8.97
CA LYS A 348 -8.09 -0.63 -9.77
C LYS A 348 -7.27 0.53 -9.22
N GLU A 349 -7.95 1.49 -8.61
CA GLU A 349 -7.36 2.73 -8.12
C GLU A 349 -7.99 3.17 -6.81
N PHE A 350 -7.24 3.99 -6.07
CA PHE A 350 -7.68 4.67 -4.88
C PHE A 350 -7.59 6.18 -5.08
N GLU A 351 -8.63 6.86 -4.63
CA GLU A 351 -8.73 8.30 -4.59
C GLU A 351 -8.67 8.74 -3.12
N ILE A 352 -7.72 9.62 -2.80
CA ILE A 352 -7.58 10.17 -1.45
C ILE A 352 -8.08 11.61 -1.44
N ASN A 353 -9.05 11.88 -0.57
CA ASN A 353 -9.53 13.20 -0.22
C ASN A 353 -9.04 13.54 1.19
N ILE A 354 -8.41 14.70 1.33
CA ILE A 354 -7.76 15.14 2.56
C ILE A 354 -8.46 16.41 3.03
N LYS A 355 -9.00 16.40 4.25
CA LYS A 355 -9.51 17.60 4.91
C LYS A 355 -8.67 17.84 6.16
N LEU A 356 -8.00 18.99 6.22
CA LEU A 356 -7.21 19.41 7.37
C LEU A 356 -7.85 20.65 7.99
N GLU A 357 -8.14 20.60 9.28
CA GLU A 357 -8.49 21.74 10.12
C GLU A 357 -7.35 21.95 11.11
N GLY A 358 -6.79 23.16 11.16
CA GLY A 358 -5.65 23.43 12.03
C GLY A 358 -5.35 24.91 12.23
N LYS A 359 -4.32 25.16 13.02
CA LYS A 359 -3.85 26.51 13.38
C LYS A 359 -2.39 26.64 12.97
N SER A 360 -2.07 27.67 12.18
CA SER A 360 -0.70 28.03 11.83
C SER A 360 -0.48 29.52 12.05
N LYS A 361 0.73 29.90 12.49
CA LYS A 361 1.14 31.30 12.68
C LYS A 361 1.83 31.89 11.45
N GLU A 362 2.46 31.06 10.63
CA GLU A 362 3.43 31.50 9.62
C GLU A 362 3.03 31.10 8.18
N LEU A 363 2.14 30.12 8.01
CA LEU A 363 1.79 29.58 6.70
C LEU A 363 0.39 30.03 6.24
N ASP A 364 0.35 30.57 5.02
CA ASP A 364 -0.89 30.87 4.31
C ASP A 364 -1.59 29.57 3.84
N GLU A 365 -2.93 29.56 3.80
CA GLU A 365 -3.75 28.42 3.36
C GLU A 365 -3.32 27.82 2.00
N PRO A 366 -3.01 28.62 0.95
CA PRO A 366 -2.59 28.06 -0.34
C PRO A 366 -1.20 27.41 -0.29
N LYS A 367 -0.28 27.97 0.50
CA LYS A 367 1.07 27.38 0.68
C LYS A 367 0.95 26.07 1.45
N LEU A 368 0.14 26.04 2.50
CA LEU A 368 -0.11 24.85 3.28
C LEU A 368 -0.76 23.75 2.42
N ARG A 369 -1.76 24.09 1.61
CA ARG A 369 -2.36 23.15 0.65
C ARG A 369 -1.34 22.56 -0.32
N ALA A 370 -0.39 23.37 -0.81
CA ALA A 370 0.68 22.90 -1.69
C ALA A 370 1.65 21.94 -0.98
N ILE A 371 2.05 22.26 0.26
CA ILE A 371 2.91 21.41 1.09
C ILE A 371 2.21 20.06 1.33
N ILE A 372 0.98 20.07 1.85
CA ILE A 372 0.22 18.84 2.13
C ILE A 372 0.00 18.03 0.85
N SER A 373 -0.36 18.67 -0.25
CA SER A 373 -0.52 17.97 -1.54
C SER A 373 0.78 17.30 -1.99
N SER A 374 1.93 17.95 -1.78
CA SER A 374 3.24 17.37 -2.14
C SER A 374 3.62 16.19 -1.24
N LEU A 375 3.44 16.32 0.08
CA LEU A 375 3.71 15.26 1.06
C LEU A 375 2.81 14.05 0.80
N ALA A 376 1.51 14.30 0.64
CA ALA A 376 0.56 13.25 0.35
C ALA A 376 0.87 12.56 -0.99
N LYS A 377 1.24 13.29 -2.06
CA LYS A 377 1.58 12.69 -3.37
C LYS A 377 2.81 11.79 -3.29
N ARG A 378 3.82 12.21 -2.51
CA ARG A 378 5.02 11.40 -2.24
C ARG A 378 4.63 10.08 -1.59
N HIS A 379 3.88 10.13 -0.49
CA HIS A 379 3.45 8.93 0.24
C HIS A 379 2.46 8.07 -0.55
N ALA A 380 1.58 8.67 -1.34
CA ALA A 380 0.66 7.96 -2.23
C ALA A 380 1.41 7.19 -3.33
N SER A 381 2.51 7.73 -3.84
CA SER A 381 3.37 7.04 -4.82
C SER A 381 4.06 5.82 -4.21
N GLU A 382 4.53 5.93 -2.98
CA GLU A 382 5.11 4.79 -2.25
C GLU A 382 4.06 3.73 -1.93
N LEU A 383 2.89 4.15 -1.46
CA LEU A 383 1.78 3.28 -1.16
C LEU A 383 1.25 2.57 -2.42
N SER A 384 1.25 3.24 -3.57
CA SER A 384 0.88 2.67 -4.87
C SER A 384 1.76 1.47 -5.25
N LYS A 385 3.07 1.54 -4.96
CA LYS A 385 4.00 0.42 -5.18
C LYS A 385 3.71 -0.76 -4.25
N ILE A 386 3.31 -0.49 -3.01
CA ILE A 386 3.03 -1.52 -2.00
C ILE A 386 1.69 -2.22 -2.27
N VAL A 387 0.66 -1.44 -2.60
CA VAL A 387 -0.70 -1.96 -2.81
C VAL A 387 -0.91 -2.50 -4.22
N GLY A 388 0.00 -2.19 -5.17
CA GLY A 388 -0.08 -2.62 -6.56
C GLY A 388 -1.27 -2.00 -7.32
N LYS A 389 -1.76 -0.86 -6.83
CA LYS A 389 -2.92 -0.14 -7.37
C LYS A 389 -2.56 1.33 -7.50
N TYR A 390 -3.11 2.01 -8.50
CA TYR A 390 -2.87 3.42 -8.69
C TYR A 390 -3.53 4.22 -7.57
N ILE A 391 -2.78 5.09 -6.90
CA ILE A 391 -3.28 5.92 -5.80
C ILE A 391 -3.03 7.37 -6.18
N TRP A 392 -4.08 8.18 -6.17
CA TRP A 392 -3.98 9.60 -6.49
C TRP A 392 -4.78 10.43 -5.51
N ILE A 393 -4.39 11.70 -5.39
CA ILE A 393 -5.03 12.66 -4.49
C ILE A 393 -5.92 13.55 -5.32
N ASN A 394 -7.21 13.52 -5.02
CA ASN A 394 -8.20 14.29 -5.75
C ASN A 394 -8.35 15.68 -5.14
N ASN A 395 -8.70 15.76 -3.85
CA ASN A 395 -8.86 17.02 -3.17
C ASN A 395 -8.08 17.12 -1.85
N VAL A 396 -7.55 18.31 -1.61
CA VAL A 396 -6.93 18.72 -0.34
C VAL A 396 -7.62 20.01 0.08
N THR A 397 -8.42 19.96 1.13
CA THR A 397 -9.11 21.11 1.74
C THR A 397 -8.40 21.45 3.04
N VAL A 398 -8.10 22.74 3.24
CA VAL A 398 -7.38 23.22 4.42
C VAL A 398 -8.19 24.35 5.02
N GLU A 399 -8.55 24.23 6.30
CA GLU A 399 -9.22 25.29 7.06
C GLU A 399 -8.30 25.74 8.19
N LEU A 400 -7.76 26.96 8.07
CA LEU A 400 -6.89 27.56 9.07
C LEU A 400 -7.65 28.49 10.02
N LYS A 401 -7.54 28.23 11.32
CA LYS A 401 -7.97 29.16 12.39
C LYS A 401 -6.75 29.90 12.93
N GLN A 402 -6.86 31.22 13.16
CA GLN A 402 -5.79 31.95 13.84
C GLN A 402 -5.73 31.53 15.32
N PRO A 403 -4.57 31.11 15.85
CA PRO A 403 -4.46 30.68 17.25
C PRO A 403 -4.63 31.86 18.21
N THR A 404 -5.54 31.76 19.17
CA THR A 404 -5.68 32.73 20.27
C THR A 404 -4.57 32.53 21.31
N ALA A 405 -3.99 33.63 21.79
CA ALA A 405 -2.84 33.64 22.70
C ALA A 405 -3.04 32.85 24.03
N ALA A 406 -4.29 32.59 24.43
CA ALA A 406 -4.62 31.86 25.66
C ALA A 406 -4.33 30.35 25.59
N GLU A 407 -4.45 29.72 24.43
CA GLU A 407 -4.30 28.25 24.29
C GLU A 407 -2.83 27.79 24.27
N LEU A 408 -1.93 28.64 23.76
CA LEU A 408 -0.49 28.38 23.73
C LEU A 408 0.13 28.34 25.14
N SER A 409 -0.40 29.15 26.06
CA SER A 409 0.05 29.18 27.46
C SER A 409 -0.40 27.92 28.22
N ALA A 410 -1.60 27.40 27.94
CA ALA A 410 -2.14 26.21 28.61
C ALA A 410 -1.36 24.93 28.24
N LYS A 411 -1.05 24.71 26.95
CA LYS A 411 -0.23 23.56 26.53
C LYS A 411 1.24 23.72 26.90
N ALA A 412 1.82 24.92 26.84
CA ALA A 412 3.18 25.15 27.35
C ALA A 412 3.26 24.88 28.87
N ALA A 413 2.22 25.24 29.63
CA ALA A 413 2.11 24.91 31.04
C ALA A 413 1.90 23.40 31.29
N GLU A 414 1.16 22.70 30.42
CA GLU A 414 0.97 21.25 30.49
C GLU A 414 2.25 20.48 30.17
N ILE A 415 3.02 20.92 29.17
CA ILE A 415 4.34 20.36 28.82
C ILE A 415 5.34 20.62 29.95
N LEU A 416 5.35 21.82 30.54
CA LEU A 416 6.18 22.14 31.72
C LEU A 416 5.77 21.32 32.95
N LYS A 417 4.48 21.00 33.12
CA LYS A 417 4.00 20.11 34.19
C LYS A 417 4.46 18.66 33.96
N LYS A 418 4.27 18.11 32.76
CA LYS A 418 4.74 16.75 32.43
C LYS A 418 6.25 16.62 32.55
N LYS A 419 7.02 17.64 32.16
CA LYS A 419 8.47 17.67 32.36
C LYS A 419 8.84 17.64 33.85
N LYS A 420 8.16 18.42 34.69
CA LYS A 420 8.37 18.41 36.14
C LYS A 420 7.95 17.11 36.82
N GLU A 421 6.90 16.45 36.31
CA GLU A 421 6.48 15.14 36.81
C GLU A 421 7.50 14.06 36.47
N ILE A 422 8.01 14.03 35.24
CA ILE A 422 9.09 13.13 34.82
C ILE A 422 10.36 13.41 35.62
N GLU A 423 10.74 14.67 35.82
CA GLU A 423 11.90 15.03 36.65
C GLU A 423 11.74 14.54 38.09
N LYS A 424 10.55 14.66 38.69
CA LYS A 424 10.26 14.11 40.02
C LYS A 424 10.25 12.60 40.07
N GLU A 425 9.74 11.93 39.04
CA GLU A 425 9.71 10.48 38.95
C GLU A 425 11.12 9.91 38.80
N VAL A 426 11.95 10.56 37.98
CA VAL A 426 13.38 10.26 37.84
C VAL A 426 14.13 10.55 39.14
N GLU A 427 13.85 11.67 39.81
CA GLU A 427 14.46 11.99 41.11
C GLU A 427 14.05 10.99 42.20
N LYS A 428 12.82 10.46 42.14
CA LYS A 428 12.34 9.40 43.03
C LYS A 428 13.00 8.05 42.72
N MET A 429 13.13 7.68 41.44
CA MET A 429 13.88 6.48 41.02
C MET A 429 15.36 6.57 41.39
N LEU A 430 15.97 7.77 41.34
CA LEU A 430 17.36 8.00 41.73
C LEU A 430 17.56 7.95 43.26
N LYS A 431 16.58 8.42 44.04
CA LYS A 431 16.58 8.29 45.52
C LYS A 431 16.33 6.86 45.99
N GLU A 432 15.42 6.13 45.34
CA GLU A 432 15.15 4.72 45.62
C GLU A 432 16.35 3.82 45.26
N ALA A 433 17.20 4.25 44.31
CA ALA A 433 18.46 3.59 43.97
C ALA A 433 19.64 3.97 44.90
N GLY A 434 19.48 4.94 45.82
CA GLY A 434 20.50 5.33 46.80
C GLY A 434 21.73 6.03 46.22
N ILE A 435 21.56 6.90 45.21
CA ILE A 435 22.69 7.56 44.51
C ILE A 435 22.52 9.08 44.52
N GLU A 436 23.00 9.75 45.58
CA GLU A 436 22.97 11.22 45.70
C GLU A 436 24.21 11.93 45.10
N GLU A 437 25.20 11.19 44.59
CA GLU A 437 26.50 11.78 44.18
C GLU A 437 26.68 12.08 42.67
N LEU A 438 25.71 11.76 41.80
CA LEU A 438 25.89 11.89 40.34
C LEU A 438 25.47 13.24 39.73
N SER A 439 24.79 14.13 40.45
CA SER A 439 24.40 15.45 39.91
C SER A 439 25.63 16.30 39.56
N TYR A 440 26.68 16.25 40.40
CA TYR A 440 27.95 16.94 40.16
C TYR A 440 28.77 16.29 39.03
N LEU A 441 28.76 14.95 38.94
CA LEU A 441 29.47 14.21 37.89
C LEU A 441 28.80 14.34 36.51
N LEU A 442 27.49 14.58 36.44
CA LEU A 442 26.76 14.77 35.19
C LEU A 442 27.09 16.13 34.53
N GLU A 443 27.21 17.21 35.30
CA GLU A 443 27.63 18.51 34.74
C GLU A 443 29.09 18.49 34.29
N ASP A 444 29.99 17.87 35.06
CA ASP A 444 31.40 17.76 34.69
C ASP A 444 31.61 16.80 33.51
N LYS A 445 30.91 15.66 33.44
CA LYS A 445 30.93 14.78 32.25
C LYS A 445 30.31 15.44 31.03
N LYS A 446 29.25 16.24 31.18
CA LYS A 446 28.64 16.99 30.07
C LYS A 446 29.59 18.05 29.53
N ARG A 447 30.27 18.79 30.42
CA ARG A 447 31.32 19.75 30.05
C ARG A 447 32.57 19.08 29.45
N GLU A 448 32.92 17.88 29.90
CA GLU A 448 33.99 17.08 29.31
C GLU A 448 33.63 16.61 27.90
N ILE A 449 32.43 16.03 27.69
CA ILE A 449 31.96 15.54 26.39
C ILE A 449 31.83 16.67 25.36
N GLU A 450 31.30 17.84 25.76
CA GLU A 450 31.24 19.03 24.89
C GLU A 450 32.64 19.53 24.47
N LYS A 451 33.63 19.46 25.37
CA LYS A 451 35.01 19.88 25.09
C LYS A 451 35.84 18.85 24.32
N THR A 452 35.63 17.55 24.54
CA THR A 452 36.49 16.49 23.96
C THR A 452 35.95 15.86 22.68
N VAL A 453 34.63 15.84 22.46
CA VAL A 453 34.05 15.12 21.30
C VAL A 453 33.41 16.07 20.29
N ILE A 454 32.69 17.08 20.76
CA ILE A 454 31.89 17.94 19.87
C ILE A 454 32.77 19.02 19.22
N LYS A 455 33.57 19.75 20.00
CA LYS A 455 34.47 20.79 19.45
C LYS A 455 35.46 20.29 18.39
N PRO A 456 36.21 19.19 18.61
CA PRO A 456 37.16 18.71 17.61
C PRO A 456 36.50 18.24 16.31
N ARG A 457 35.29 17.67 16.39
CA ARG A 457 34.50 17.29 15.21
C ARG A 457 34.02 18.50 14.41
N ILE A 458 33.54 19.52 15.11
CA ILE A 458 33.13 20.79 14.49
C ILE A 458 34.33 21.47 13.83
N ASP A 459 35.47 21.54 14.52
CA ASP A 459 36.69 22.17 14.00
C ASP A 459 37.21 21.42 12.76
N SER A 460 37.23 20.09 12.79
CA SER A 460 37.61 19.24 11.66
C SER A 460 36.66 19.42 10.45
N ALA A 461 35.35 19.52 10.68
CA ALA A 461 34.37 19.76 9.62
C ALA A 461 34.52 21.16 9.01
N MET A 462 34.82 22.18 9.83
CA MET A 462 35.04 23.55 9.36
C MET A 462 36.36 23.70 8.59
N GLU A 463 37.41 22.99 8.97
CA GLU A 463 38.66 22.97 8.22
C GLU A 463 38.48 22.29 6.85
N THR A 464 37.75 21.17 6.82
CA THR A 464 37.37 20.47 5.58
C THR A 464 36.52 21.37 4.68
N LEU A 465 35.53 22.07 5.24
CA LEU A 465 34.70 23.03 4.52
C LEU A 465 35.52 24.15 3.90
N ARG A 466 36.44 24.76 4.67
CA ARG A 466 37.32 25.83 4.18
C ARG A 466 38.19 25.35 3.03
N LYS A 467 38.78 24.17 3.13
CA LYS A 467 39.65 23.60 2.10
C LYS A 467 38.87 23.31 0.81
N LYS A 468 37.74 22.60 0.91
CA LYS A 468 36.88 22.28 -0.25
C LYS A 468 36.33 23.54 -0.92
N LEU A 469 35.92 24.55 -0.15
CA LEU A 469 35.46 25.82 -0.72
C LEU A 469 36.59 26.56 -1.45
N GLN A 470 37.82 26.55 -0.92
CA GLN A 470 38.95 27.16 -1.60
C GLN A 470 39.29 26.45 -2.91
N GLU A 471 39.28 25.12 -2.94
CA GLU A 471 39.55 24.32 -4.14
C GLU A 471 38.45 24.49 -5.19
N ASN A 472 37.19 24.34 -4.78
CA ASN A 472 36.04 24.42 -5.67
C ASN A 472 35.84 25.82 -6.25
N LEU A 473 36.03 26.89 -5.47
CA LEU A 473 35.92 28.26 -5.98
C LEU A 473 37.08 28.67 -6.89
N LYS A 474 38.27 28.08 -6.74
CA LYS A 474 39.39 28.27 -7.68
C LYS A 474 39.14 27.59 -9.04
N SER A 475 38.28 26.57 -9.06
CA SER A 475 37.94 25.84 -10.28
C SER A 475 36.89 26.52 -11.16
N ILE A 476 36.34 27.66 -10.72
CA ILE A 476 35.33 28.40 -11.50
C ILE A 476 36.01 28.96 -12.76
N PRO A 477 35.52 28.62 -13.97
CA PRO A 477 36.12 29.12 -15.21
C PRO A 477 35.98 30.64 -15.29
N ASN A 478 37.04 31.31 -15.74
CA ASN A 478 37.11 32.77 -15.95
C ASN A 478 36.91 33.63 -14.66
N ALA A 479 37.12 33.04 -13.48
CA ALA A 479 37.13 33.74 -12.21
C ALA A 479 38.28 33.26 -11.33
N ASN A 480 39.07 34.20 -10.78
CA ASN A 480 40.14 33.90 -9.83
C ASN A 480 39.69 34.24 -8.41
N LEU A 481 39.77 33.27 -7.49
CA LEU A 481 39.51 33.50 -6.07
C LEU A 481 40.60 34.39 -5.45
N ARG A 482 40.23 35.56 -4.93
CA ARG A 482 41.14 36.44 -4.20
C ARG A 482 41.23 36.05 -2.73
N TRP A 483 40.08 35.93 -2.08
CA TRP A 483 40.00 35.51 -0.69
C TRP A 483 38.60 34.95 -0.39
N ILE A 484 38.56 34.08 0.62
CA ILE A 484 37.34 33.56 1.22
C ILE A 484 37.48 33.61 2.74
N ASN A 485 36.43 34.05 3.41
CA ASN A 485 36.34 34.02 4.86
C ASN A 485 35.08 33.26 5.27
N VAL A 486 35.24 32.31 6.18
CA VAL A 486 34.16 31.47 6.72
C VAL A 486 34.18 31.61 8.23
N ASN A 487 33.22 32.36 8.75
CA ASN A 487 32.97 32.50 10.18
C ASN A 487 31.91 31.48 10.60
N HIS A 488 32.06 30.89 11.77
CA HIS A 488 31.11 29.91 12.31
C HIS A 488 30.76 30.23 13.77
N GLU A 489 29.49 30.02 14.12
CA GLU A 489 28.95 30.14 15.48
C GLU A 489 28.30 28.80 15.85
N PRO A 490 28.82 28.07 16.86
CA PRO A 490 28.23 26.80 17.28
C PRO A 490 26.97 27.03 18.13
N HIS A 491 25.88 26.34 17.78
CA HIS A 491 24.59 26.40 18.49
C HIS A 491 24.08 24.98 18.79
N GLU A 492 24.23 24.53 20.04
CA GLU A 492 23.77 23.23 20.60
C GLU A 492 24.05 21.96 19.76
N ASN A 493 23.41 21.80 18.60
CA ASN A 493 23.59 20.68 17.66
C ASN A 493 23.69 21.11 16.17
N SER A 494 23.81 22.42 15.89
CA SER A 494 23.92 22.99 14.55
C SER A 494 24.99 24.08 14.50
N ILE A 495 25.63 24.24 13.34
CA ILE A 495 26.64 25.29 13.13
C ILE A 495 26.03 26.36 12.23
N GLU A 496 26.00 27.60 12.68
CA GLU A 496 25.67 28.72 11.82
C GLU A 496 26.93 29.24 11.13
N ILE A 497 26.94 29.32 9.80
CA ILE A 497 28.08 29.81 9.02
C ILE A 497 27.76 31.11 8.29
N SER A 498 28.74 32.00 8.24
CA SER A 498 28.73 33.20 7.42
C SER A 498 29.90 33.16 6.45
N VAL A 499 29.60 33.11 5.15
CA VAL A 499 30.59 32.99 4.08
C VAL A 499 30.70 34.32 3.33
N LYS A 500 31.93 34.84 3.26
CA LYS A 500 32.28 36.01 2.45
C LYS A 500 33.33 35.61 1.43
N ALA A 501 33.09 35.85 0.15
CA ALA A 501 34.03 35.50 -0.91
C ALA A 501 34.23 36.66 -1.90
N SER A 502 35.48 36.84 -2.36
CA SER A 502 35.82 37.80 -3.40
C SER A 502 36.47 37.08 -4.59
N LEU A 503 35.85 37.24 -5.75
CA LEU A 503 36.27 36.68 -7.03
C LEU A 503 36.69 37.82 -7.96
N ALA A 504 37.79 37.64 -8.68
CA ALA A 504 38.24 38.55 -9.73
C ALA A 504 37.86 37.97 -11.10
N LYS A 505 37.21 38.74 -11.95
CA LYS A 505 36.91 38.34 -13.32
C LYS A 505 38.21 38.27 -14.13
N VAL A 506 38.41 37.16 -14.84
CA VAL A 506 39.55 36.99 -15.76
C VAL A 506 39.01 37.05 -17.18
N GLU A 507 39.43 38.06 -17.93
CA GLU A 507 39.16 38.13 -19.36
C GLU A 507 40.13 37.18 -20.07
N SER A 508 39.60 36.07 -20.59
CA SER A 508 40.35 35.15 -21.44
C SER A 508 40.08 35.49 -22.90
N GLU A 509 41.13 35.73 -23.67
CA GLU A 509 41.05 35.78 -25.14
C GLU A 509 40.68 34.37 -25.63
N GLY A 510 39.50 34.25 -26.25
CA GLY A 510 39.10 32.98 -26.87
C GLY A 510 40.03 32.61 -28.03
N LEU A 511 40.06 31.32 -28.39
CA LEU A 511 40.82 30.75 -29.53
C LEU A 511 40.55 31.42 -30.90
N PHE A 512 39.64 32.38 -30.98
CA PHE A 512 39.27 33.13 -32.18
C PHE A 512 39.17 34.66 -31.97
N GLY A 513 39.77 35.22 -30.92
CA GLY A 513 39.79 36.67 -30.68
C GLY A 513 38.44 37.28 -30.27
N VAL A 514 37.44 36.45 -29.98
CA VAL A 514 36.17 36.91 -29.38
C VAL A 514 36.31 36.84 -27.87
N LEU A 515 36.27 38.00 -27.20
CA LEU A 515 36.21 38.09 -25.74
C LEU A 515 34.96 37.36 -25.26
N SER A 516 35.12 36.24 -24.55
CA SER A 516 34.00 35.57 -23.89
C SER A 516 33.56 36.43 -22.70
N THR A 517 32.58 37.31 -22.94
CA THR A 517 32.07 38.24 -21.92
C THR A 517 31.10 37.51 -20.99
N PHE A 518 31.65 36.69 -20.09
CA PHE A 518 30.86 36.20 -18.96
C PHE A 518 30.42 37.39 -18.10
N SER A 519 29.13 37.44 -17.77
CA SER A 519 28.58 38.48 -16.92
C SER A 519 29.02 38.27 -15.47
N GLU A 520 29.23 39.35 -14.71
CA GLU A 520 29.56 39.26 -13.28
C GLU A 520 28.47 38.51 -12.50
N GLU A 521 27.22 38.61 -12.95
CA GLU A 521 26.09 37.88 -12.39
C GLU A 521 26.19 36.37 -12.58
N GLU A 522 26.68 35.90 -13.73
CA GLU A 522 26.89 34.47 -13.98
C GLU A 522 28.00 33.89 -13.11
N ILE A 523 29.10 34.64 -12.93
CA ILE A 523 30.18 34.25 -12.01
C ILE A 523 29.66 34.17 -10.57
N LYS A 524 28.86 35.17 -10.16
CA LYS A 524 28.23 35.20 -8.84
C LYS A 524 27.27 34.04 -8.62
N ARG A 525 26.42 33.71 -9.59
CA ARG A 525 25.50 32.55 -9.52
C ARG A 525 26.25 31.23 -9.39
N LYS A 526 27.25 30.99 -10.24
CA LYS A 526 28.08 29.78 -10.18
C LYS A 526 28.81 29.65 -8.84
N ALA A 527 29.26 30.77 -8.27
CA ALA A 527 29.89 30.78 -6.95
C ALA A 527 28.90 30.44 -5.83
N ILE A 528 27.67 30.98 -5.87
CA ILE A 528 26.60 30.63 -4.92
C ILE A 528 26.30 29.13 -4.99
N ASP A 529 26.09 28.59 -6.19
CA ASP A 529 25.76 27.17 -6.38
C ASP A 529 26.88 26.26 -5.88
N THR A 530 28.14 26.64 -6.15
CA THR A 530 29.32 25.90 -5.69
C THR A 530 29.43 25.91 -4.16
N ILE A 531 29.14 27.04 -3.51
CA ILE A 531 29.18 27.18 -2.05
C ILE A 531 28.07 26.34 -1.41
N VAL A 532 26.82 26.45 -1.90
CA VAL A 532 25.68 25.68 -1.37
C VAL A 532 25.91 24.17 -1.54
N ARG A 533 26.43 23.74 -2.70
CA ARG A 533 26.76 22.33 -2.94
C ARG A 533 27.85 21.82 -1.99
N THR A 534 28.92 22.59 -1.82
CA THR A 534 30.04 22.20 -0.94
C THR A 534 29.60 22.13 0.53
N ILE A 535 28.69 23.01 0.96
CA ILE A 535 28.11 22.94 2.32
C ILE A 535 27.37 21.61 2.51
N ARG A 536 26.47 21.23 1.59
CA ARG A 536 25.72 19.97 1.67
C ARG A 536 26.61 18.73 1.68
N GLU A 537 27.65 18.71 0.83
CA GLU A 537 28.62 17.61 0.80
C GLU A 537 29.33 17.44 2.17
N VAL A 538 29.69 18.55 2.82
CA VAL A 538 30.36 18.50 4.13
C VAL A 538 29.38 18.15 5.25
N GLU A 539 28.12 18.58 5.16
CA GLU A 539 27.04 18.17 6.08
C GLU A 539 26.84 16.65 6.07
N GLU A 540 26.77 16.05 4.87
CA GLU A 540 26.59 14.60 4.69
C GLU A 540 27.81 13.80 5.17
N GLU A 541 29.03 14.24 4.84
CA GLU A 541 30.27 13.55 5.20
C GLU A 541 30.54 13.55 6.72
N ASN A 542 30.18 14.64 7.42
CA ASN A 542 30.50 14.81 8.83
C ASN A 542 29.30 14.60 9.77
N GLN A 543 28.10 14.38 9.22
CA GLN A 543 26.84 14.23 9.96
C GLN A 543 26.56 15.43 10.90
N ILE A 544 26.86 16.65 10.44
CA ILE A 544 26.64 17.89 11.19
C ILE A 544 25.69 18.78 10.40
N GLN A 545 24.70 19.38 11.07
CA GLN A 545 23.79 20.35 10.46
C GLN A 545 24.46 21.73 10.37
N ILE A 546 24.62 22.26 9.15
CA ILE A 546 25.27 23.55 8.86
C ILE A 546 24.26 24.51 8.26
N LYS A 547 23.87 25.55 9.02
CA LYS A 547 22.94 26.59 8.57
C LYS A 547 23.69 27.80 8.02
N LEU A 548 23.43 28.16 6.77
CA LEU A 548 24.01 29.37 6.15
C LEU A 548 23.24 30.62 6.60
N LYS A 549 23.86 31.44 7.45
CA LYS A 549 23.28 32.68 8.01
C LYS A 549 23.44 33.87 7.08
N ARG A 550 24.61 33.98 6.42
CA ARG A 550 24.94 35.09 5.53
C ARG A 550 25.90 34.66 4.43
N LEU A 551 25.60 35.06 3.19
CA LEU A 551 26.44 34.80 2.03
C LEU A 551 26.67 36.12 1.26
N ASP A 552 27.90 36.65 1.32
CA ASP A 552 28.29 37.85 0.58
C ASP A 552 29.36 37.48 -0.45
N ILE A 553 29.00 37.56 -1.75
CA ILE A 553 29.94 37.34 -2.85
C ILE A 553 30.13 38.64 -3.62
N SER A 554 31.38 39.11 -3.66
CA SER A 554 31.80 40.24 -4.48
C SER A 554 32.57 39.73 -5.70
N VAL A 555 32.17 40.15 -6.90
CA VAL A 555 32.93 39.96 -8.13
C VAL A 555 33.54 41.32 -8.48
N ARG A 556 34.83 41.35 -8.85
CA ARG A 556 35.57 42.57 -9.19
C ARG A 556 36.36 42.40 -10.48
#